data_AF-A0A6N7L1W8-F1
#
_entry.id   AF-A0A6N7L1W8-F1
#
_cell.length_a   1.000
_cell.length_b   1.000
_cell.length_c   1.000
_cell.angle_alpha   90.00
_cell.angle_beta   90.00
_cell.angle_gamma   90.00
#
_symmetry.space_group_name_H-M   'P 1'
#
loop_
_entity.id
_entity.type
_entity.pdbx_description
1 polymer ?
#
loop_
_entity_poly.entity_id
_entity_poly.type
_entity_poly.pdbx_seq_one_letter_code
_entity_poly.pdbx_strand_id
1 'polypeptide(L)' 'MPALPSCLLEPLWDQFAALLPTRPEFAVSHPLGCHRRRIPDRTVFEHAVLALVHGFGYERISTPG' A
#
# COMPACT_ATOMS: atom_id res chain seq x y z
N MET A 1 5.83 -21.58 -4.38
CA MET A 1 4.91 -20.81 -3.52
C MET A 1 3.50 -21.10 -3.99
N PRO A 2 2.63 -21.72 -3.18
CA PRO A 2 1.24 -21.90 -3.57
C PRO A 2 0.57 -20.54 -3.71
N ALA A 3 -0.11 -20.30 -4.84
CA ALA A 3 -0.88 -19.09 -5.05
C ALA A 3 -2.16 -19.16 -4.20
N LEU A 4 -2.39 -18.14 -3.38
CA LEU A 4 -3.68 -17.98 -2.68
C LEU A 4 -4.76 -17.59 -3.70
N PRO A 5 -6.01 -18.07 -3.53
CA PRO A 5 -7.14 -17.59 -4.32
C PRO A 5 -7.29 -16.06 -4.23
N SER A 6 -7.53 -15.39 -5.36
CA SER A 6 -7.69 -13.93 -5.41
C SER A 6 -8.87 -13.42 -4.58
N CYS A 7 -9.88 -14.26 -4.32
CA CYS A 7 -11.00 -13.93 -3.45
C CYS A 7 -10.58 -13.66 -1.99
N LEU A 8 -9.37 -14.06 -1.59
CA LEU A 8 -8.85 -13.79 -0.25
C LEU A 8 -8.18 -12.41 -0.12
N LEU A 9 -7.97 -11.67 -1.21
CA LEU A 9 -7.29 -10.37 -1.14
C LEU A 9 -8.08 -9.32 -0.36
N GLU A 10 -9.41 -9.26 -0.53
CA GLU A 10 -10.26 -8.34 0.25
C GLU A 10 -10.27 -8.65 1.76
N PRO A 11 -10.58 -9.89 2.21
CA PRO A 11 -10.56 -10.17 3.65
C PRO A 11 -9.14 -10.10 4.25
N LEU A 12 -8.09 -10.27 3.43
CA LEU A 12 -6.72 -10.03 3.86
C LEU A 12 -6.45 -8.53 4.04
N TRP A 13 -6.95 -7.69 3.13
CA TRP A 13 -6.87 -6.24 3.27
C TRP A 13 -7.57 -5.77 4.55
N ASP A 14 -8.77 -6.26 4.86
CA ASP A 14 -9.49 -5.86 6.08
C ASP A 14 -8.69 -6.18 7.35
N GLN A 15 -8.12 -7.38 7.43
CA GLN A 15 -7.26 -7.78 8.54
C GLN A 15 -5.97 -6.97 8.60
N PHE A 16 -5.35 -6.68 7.46
CA PHE A 16 -4.13 -5.88 7.39
C PHE A 16 -4.40 -4.43 7.80
N ALA A 17 -5.48 -3.83 7.31
CA ALA A 17 -5.88 -2.46 7.60
C ALA A 17 -6.18 -2.25 9.09
N ALA A 18 -6.78 -3.25 9.74
CA ALA A 18 -7.03 -3.22 11.19
C ALA A 18 -5.74 -3.15 12.04
N LEU A 19 -4.59 -3.56 11.49
CA LEU A 19 -3.29 -3.52 12.17
C LEU A 19 -2.51 -2.23 11.88
N LEU A 20 -2.97 -1.38 10.97
CA LEU A 20 -2.26 -0.17 10.61
C LEU A 20 -2.43 0.90 11.69
N PRO A 21 -1.34 1.60 12.07
CA PRO A 21 -1.45 2.72 12.98
C PRO A 21 -2.13 3.90 12.28
N THR A 22 -2.77 4.76 13.06
CA THR A 22 -3.21 6.08 12.58
C THR A 22 -1.99 6.88 12.13
N ARG A 23 -2.02 7.39 10.90
CA ARG A 23 -0.95 8.21 10.32
C ARG A 23 -1.52 9.54 9.84
N PRO A 24 -0.77 10.65 9.94
CA PRO A 24 -1.20 11.91 9.39
C PRO A 24 -1.29 11.83 7.87
N GLU A 25 -2.26 12.55 7.29
CA GLU A 25 -2.46 12.63 5.84
C GLU A 25 -1.25 13.24 5.12
N PHE A 26 -0.55 14.17 5.78
CA PHE A 26 0.61 14.86 5.23
C PHE A 26 1.88 14.54 6.02
N ALA A 27 3.03 14.64 5.36
CA ALA A 27 4.32 14.42 6.01
C ALA A 27 4.55 15.47 7.12
N VAL A 28 4.70 15.00 8.36
CA VAL A 28 4.92 15.86 9.56
C VAL A 28 6.16 16.74 9.44
N SER A 29 7.16 16.28 8.68
CA SER A 29 8.40 17.02 8.42
C SER A 29 8.24 18.12 7.37
N HIS A 30 7.10 18.23 6.69
CA HIS A 30 6.93 19.24 5.65
C HIS A 30 6.60 20.62 6.27
N PRO A 31 7.37 21.68 5.96
CA PRO A 31 7.20 22.99 6.61
C PRO A 31 5.80 23.58 6.48
N LEU A 32 5.15 23.36 5.33
CA LEU A 32 3.81 23.87 5.05
C LEU A 32 2.67 23.00 5.60
N GLY A 33 2.94 21.78 6.08
CA GLY A 33 1.94 20.87 6.64
C GLY A 33 0.85 20.34 5.68
N CYS A 34 0.71 20.91 4.48
CA CYS A 34 -0.30 20.56 3.46
C CYS A 34 0.28 19.99 2.17
N HIS A 35 1.59 19.76 2.12
CA HIS A 35 2.28 19.16 0.98
C HIS A 35 2.83 17.78 1.34
N ARG A 36 3.21 17.01 0.31
CA ARG A 36 3.62 15.60 0.45
C ARG A 36 2.55 14.79 1.16
N ARG A 37 1.36 14.76 0.55
CA ARG A 37 0.29 13.88 0.98
C ARG A 37 0.78 12.43 0.91
N ARG A 38 0.43 11.64 1.92
CA ARG A 38 0.78 10.24 2.00
C ARG A 38 -0.04 9.45 0.97
N ILE A 39 0.59 8.43 0.38
CA ILE A 39 -0.10 7.45 -0.45
C ILE A 39 -1.09 6.65 0.42
N PRO A 40 -2.32 6.39 -0.04
CA PRO A 40 -3.27 5.55 0.67
C PRO A 40 -2.70 4.15 0.95
N ASP A 41 -2.94 3.61 2.15
CA ASP A 41 -2.41 2.30 2.53
C ASP A 41 -2.91 1.17 1.62
N ARG A 42 -4.13 1.30 1.07
CA ARG A 42 -4.70 0.34 0.12
C ARG A 42 -3.87 0.23 -1.15
N THR A 43 -3.48 1.38 -1.71
CA THR A 43 -2.64 1.43 -2.91
C THR A 43 -1.29 0.76 -2.66
N VAL A 44 -0.66 1.03 -1.51
CA VAL A 44 0.62 0.39 -1.15
C VAL A 44 0.47 -1.13 -1.00
N PHE A 45 -0.61 -1.60 -0.37
CA PHE A 45 -0.91 -3.02 -0.22
C PHE A 45 -1.07 -3.72 -1.58
N GLU A 46 -1.85 -3.15 -2.49
CA GLU A 46 -2.05 -3.72 -3.84
C GLU A 46 -0.75 -3.82 -4.62
N HIS A 47 0.09 -2.79 -4.57
CA HIS A 47 1.41 -2.84 -5.22
C HIS A 47 2.31 -3.90 -4.58
N ALA A 48 2.31 -4.03 -3.25
CA ALA A 48 3.07 -5.09 -2.58
C ALA A 48 2.61 -6.49 -3.02
N VAL A 49 1.30 -6.71 -3.15
CA VAL A 49 0.74 -7.98 -3.67
C VAL A 49 1.19 -8.22 -5.10
N LEU A 50 1.10 -7.21 -5.99
CA LEU A 50 1.53 -7.34 -7.38
C LEU A 50 3.03 -7.68 -7.50
N ALA A 51 3.88 -7.04 -6.69
CA ALA A 51 5.31 -7.35 -6.64
C ALA A 51 5.54 -8.82 -6.23
N LEU A 52 4.81 -9.31 -5.22
CA LEU A 52 4.93 -10.69 -4.73
C LEU A 52 4.41 -11.72 -5.73
N VAL A 53 3.30 -11.43 -6.42
CA VAL A 53 2.69 -12.33 -7.42
C VAL A 53 3.54 -12.40 -8.69
N HIS A 54 4.08 -11.28 -9.15
CA HIS A 54 4.79 -11.19 -10.42
C HIS A 54 6.31 -11.28 -10.30
N GLY A 55 6.87 -11.11 -9.10
CA GLY A 55 8.31 -11.10 -8.87
C GLY A 55 9.02 -9.87 -9.45
N PHE A 56 8.29 -8.80 -9.75
CA PHE A 56 8.86 -7.55 -10.26
C PHE A 56 9.28 -6.64 -9.11
N GLY A 57 10.31 -5.82 -9.38
CA GLY A 57 10.65 -4.71 -8.51
C GLY A 57 9.51 -3.70 -8.43
N TYR A 58 9.38 -3.04 -7.27
CA TYR A 58 8.33 -2.05 -7.02
C TYR A 58 8.32 -0.92 -8.05
N GLU A 59 9.48 -0.54 -8.58
CA GLU A 59 9.61 0.52 -9.59
C GLU A 59 8.84 0.23 -10.89
N ARG A 60 8.63 -1.05 -11.21
CA ARG A 60 7.94 -1.46 -12.45
C ARG A 60 6.43 -1.49 -12.32
N ILE A 61 5.91 -1.43 -11.09
CA ILE A 61 4.48 -1.46 -10.81
C ILE A 61 3.98 -0.14 -10.24
N SER A 62 4.88 0.73 -9.75
CA SER A 62 4.51 2.00 -9.13
C SER A 62 3.86 2.96 -10.13
N THR A 63 2.72 3.53 -9.75
CA THR A 63 2.13 4.68 -10.45
C THR A 63 2.67 6.00 -9.90
N PRO A 64 2.70 7.08 -10.71
CA PRO A 64 2.95 8.43 -10.20
C PRO A 64 2.00 8.78 -9.05
N GLY A 65 2.53 9.38 -7.98
CA GLY A 65 1.80 9.75 -6.77
C GLY A 65 1.43 11.22 -6.68
#